data_AF-A0A496BA65-F1
#
_entry.id   AF-A0A496BA65-F1
#
_cell.length_a   1.000
_cell.length_b   1.000
_cell.length_c   1.000
_cell.angle_alpha   90.00
_cell.angle_beta   90.00
_cell.angle_gamma   90.00
#
_symmetry.space_group_name_H-M   'P 1'
#
loop_
_entity.id
_entity.type
_entity.pdbx_description
1 polymer ?
#
loop_
_entity_poly.entity_id
_entity_poly.type
_entity_poly.pdbx_seq_one_letter_code
_entity_poly.pdbx_strand_id
1 'polypeptide(L)'
;MRDSRWDPADTVKCEQIWKEYQQQHDLSARYGQTAGIDPKTGRIWFGESIRDVVNQREAEGLKSPLFFERVGHETYYLKGGRR
;
A
#
# COMPACT_ATOMS: atom_id res chain seq x y z
N MET A 1 -15.53 10.72 14.95
CA MET A 1 -14.96 10.27 13.67
C MET A 1 -13.61 10.93 13.53
N ARG A 2 -12.49 10.23 13.77
CA ARG A 2 -11.15 10.83 13.59
C ARG A 2 -10.86 10.86 12.10
N ASP A 3 -10.83 12.06 11.56
CA ASP A 3 -10.38 12.43 10.22
C ASP A 3 -9.30 11.46 9.70
N SER A 4 -9.64 10.73 8.64
CA SER A 4 -8.69 10.02 7.78
C SER A 4 -7.86 11.03 6.96
N ARG A 5 -7.29 12.05 7.61
CA ARG A 5 -6.36 12.97 6.98
C ARG A 5 -5.04 12.22 6.85
N TRP A 6 -4.81 11.71 5.65
CA TRP A 6 -3.52 11.23 5.21
C TRP A 6 -2.50 12.35 5.41
N ASP A 7 -1.52 12.13 6.30
CA ASP A 7 -0.45 13.08 6.52
C ASP A 7 0.68 12.80 5.51
N PRO A 8 1.40 13.80 4.99
CA PRO A 8 2.63 13.57 4.23
C PRO A 8 3.63 12.65 4.96
N ALA A 9 3.65 12.65 6.30
CA ALA A 9 4.43 11.72 7.11
C ALA A 9 4.00 10.25 6.96
N ASP A 10 2.71 9.98 6.70
CA ASP A 10 2.23 8.62 6.42
C ASP A 10 2.78 8.10 5.10
N THR A 11 2.95 8.97 4.09
CA THR A 11 3.60 8.61 2.82
C THR A 11 5.05 8.20 3.05
N VAL A 12 5.84 9.03 3.74
CA VAL A 12 7.26 8.74 4.04
C VAL A 12 7.40 7.43 4.79
N LYS A 13 6.48 7.16 5.74
CA LYS A 13 6.48 5.91 6.48
C LYS A 13 6.15 4.71 5.60
N CYS A 14 5.18 4.83 4.69
CA CYS A 14 4.87 3.77 3.72
C CYS A 14 6.06 3.47 2.80
N GLU A 15 6.75 4.50 2.31
CA GLU A 15 7.95 4.35 1.48
C GLU A 15 9.07 3.64 2.24
N GLN A 16 9.29 3.99 3.51
CA GLN A 16 10.26 3.31 4.38
C GLN A 16 9.92 1.83 4.56
N ILE A 17 8.67 1.54 4.94
CA ILE A 17 8.16 0.17 5.10
C ILE A 17 8.33 -0.62 3.79
N TRP A 18 8.00 0.01 2.66
CA TRP A 18 8.16 -0.61 1.35
C TRP A 18 9.61 -0.95 1.05
N LYS A 19 10.50 0.03 1.20
CA LYS A 19 11.93 -0.13 0.93
C LYS A 19 12.56 -1.22 1.81
N GLU A 20 12.20 -1.26 3.09
CA GLU A 20 12.63 -2.32 4.01
C GLU A 20 12.11 -3.68 3.57
N TYR A 21 10.84 -3.76 3.15
CA TYR A 21 10.25 -5.00 2.66
C TYR A 21 10.94 -5.51 1.38
N GLN A 22 11.23 -4.61 0.43
CA GLN A 22 11.96 -4.93 -0.80
C GLN A 22 13.38 -5.44 -0.54
N GLN A 23 14.03 -4.98 0.55
CA GLN A 23 15.35 -5.46 0.94
C GLN A 23 15.33 -6.83 1.59
N GLN A 24 14.25 -7.15 2.32
CA GLN A 24 14.12 -8.40 3.07
C GLN A 24 13.47 -9.53 2.26
N HIS A 25 12.70 -9.19 1.22
CA HIS A 25 11.93 -10.16 0.45
C HIS A 25 12.25 -10.09 -1.04
N ASP A 26 12.42 -11.27 -1.65
CA ASP A 26 12.49 -11.37 -3.11
C ASP A 26 11.10 -11.12 -3.72
N LEU A 27 11.00 -10.08 -4.53
CA LEU A 27 9.79 -9.66 -5.23
C LEU A 27 9.80 -9.99 -6.72
N SER A 28 10.80 -10.73 -7.20
CA SER A 28 10.92 -11.14 -8.60
C SER A 28 9.66 -11.84 -9.11
N ALA A 29 9.09 -12.75 -8.31
CA ALA A 29 7.86 -13.47 -8.63
C ALA A 29 6.58 -12.61 -8.57
N ARG A 30 6.66 -11.41 -7.98
CA ARG A 30 5.55 -10.46 -7.83
C ARG A 30 5.69 -9.24 -8.73
N TYR A 31 6.65 -9.25 -9.66
CA TYR A 31 6.89 -8.15 -10.58
C TYR A 31 5.61 -7.80 -11.35
N GLY A 32 5.26 -6.52 -11.39
CA GLY A 32 4.06 -6.01 -12.06
C GLY A 32 2.78 -6.09 -11.23
N GLN A 33 2.78 -6.74 -10.06
CA GLN A 33 1.65 -6.72 -9.12
C GLN A 33 1.53 -5.38 -8.38
N THR A 34 0.36 -5.15 -7.82
CA THR A 34 0.06 -4.00 -6.95
C THR A 34 0.31 -4.39 -5.49
N ALA A 35 1.11 -3.62 -4.79
CA ALA A 35 1.30 -3.67 -3.35
C ALA A 35 0.47 -2.57 -2.67
N GLY A 36 -0.34 -2.92 -1.67
CA GLY A 36 -1.00 -1.96 -0.78
C GLY A 36 -0.35 -1.97 0.58
N ILE A 37 0.03 -0.80 1.09
CA ILE A 37 0.77 -0.63 2.34
C ILE A 37 -0.08 0.19 3.30
N ASP A 38 -0.26 -0.32 4.52
CA ASP A 38 -0.91 0.43 5.59
C ASP A 38 0.16 1.11 6.49
N PRO A 39 0.22 2.45 6.55
CA PRO A 39 1.18 3.17 7.40
C PRO A 39 0.98 2.93 8.90
N LYS A 40 -0.22 2.50 9.31
CA LYS A 40 -0.57 2.32 10.72
C LYS A 40 -0.10 0.97 11.24
N THR A 41 -0.35 -0.09 10.48
CA THR A 41 -0.03 -1.46 10.89
C THR A 41 1.28 -1.97 10.29
N GLY A 42 1.80 -1.34 9.23
CA GLY A 42 2.93 -1.85 8.48
C GLY A 42 2.62 -3.09 7.64
N ARG A 43 1.33 -3.45 7.50
CA ARG A 43 0.91 -4.58 6.68
C ARG A 43 0.99 -4.22 5.20
N ILE A 44 1.37 -5.22 4.41
CA ILE A 44 1.48 -5.13 2.96
C ILE A 44 0.63 -6.25 2.35
N TRP A 45 -0.28 -5.86 1.45
CA TRP A 45 -1.10 -6.77 0.67
C TRP A 45 -0.66 -6.73 -0.79
N PHE A 46 -0.72 -7.87 -1.47
CA PHE A 46 -0.34 -8.01 -2.87
C PHE A 46 -1.52 -8.49 -3.70
N GLY A 47 -1.74 -7.89 -4.86
CA GLY A 47 -2.79 -8.28 -5.79
C GLY A 47 -2.46 -7.90 -7.21
N GLU A 48 -3.12 -8.53 -8.18
CA GLU A 48 -2.95 -8.17 -9.60
C GLU A 48 -3.46 -6.75 -9.87
N SER A 49 -4.44 -6.29 -9.09
CA SER A 49 -5.00 -4.96 -9.16
C SER A 49 -5.18 -4.29 -7.80
N ILE A 50 -5.32 -2.96 -7.80
CA ILE A 50 -5.73 -2.15 -6.62
C ILE A 50 -7.02 -2.70 -6.00
N ARG A 51 -7.94 -3.24 -6.81
CA ARG A 51 -9.20 -3.81 -6.30
C ARG A 51 -8.94 -5.07 -5.48
N ASP A 52 -8.04 -5.93 -5.91
CA ASP A 52 -7.72 -7.17 -5.19
C ASP A 52 -7.12 -6.86 -3.82
N VAL A 53 -6.19 -5.90 -3.79
CA VAL A 53 -5.57 -5.41 -2.55
C VAL A 53 -6.62 -4.83 -1.59
N VAL A 54 -7.58 -4.05 -2.12
CA VAL A 54 -8.66 -3.46 -1.31
C VAL A 54 -9.62 -4.54 -0.81
N ASN A 55 -9.95 -5.54 -1.64
CA ASN A 55 -10.81 -6.65 -1.25
C ASN A 55 -10.16 -7.50 -0.16
N GLN A 56 -8.85 -7.77 -0.25
CA GLN A 56 -8.10 -8.46 0.81
C GLN A 56 -8.15 -7.67 2.13
N ARG A 57 -7.92 -6.35 2.07
CA ARG A 57 -8.01 -5.47 3.24
C ARG A 57 -9.42 -5.46 3.86
N GLU A 58 -10.46 -5.39 3.02
CA GLU A 58 -11.85 -5.39 3.48
C GLU A 58 -12.27 -6.73 4.07
N ALA A 59 -11.75 -7.85 3.54
CA ALA A 59 -11.94 -9.17 4.12
C ALA A 59 -11.33 -9.27 5.54
N GLU A 60 -10.25 -8.53 5.82
CA GLU A 60 -9.69 -8.39 7.17
C GLU A 60 -10.47 -7.39 8.06
N GLY A 61 -11.53 -6.76 7.55
CA GLY A 61 -12.33 -5.77 8.28
C GLY A 61 -11.65 -4.40 8.45
N LEU A 62 -10.52 -4.17 7.78
CA LEU A 62 -9.76 -2.93 7.88
C LEU A 62 -10.29 -1.89 6.89
N LYS A 63 -10.44 -0.64 7.37
CA LYS A 63 -10.89 0.53 6.57
C LYS A 63 -9.84 1.64 6.47
N SER A 64 -8.61 1.37 6.89
CA SER A 64 -7.50 2.33 6.84
C SER A 64 -7.16 2.73 5.40
N PRO A 65 -6.78 4.00 5.16
CA PRO A 65 -6.24 4.39 3.86
C PRO A 65 -4.97 3.60 3.56
N LEU A 66 -4.81 3.20 2.30
CA LEU A 66 -3.66 2.43 1.83
C LEU A 66 -2.84 3.27 0.85
N PHE A 67 -1.53 3.15 0.97
CA PHE A 67 -0.60 3.54 -0.06
C PHE A 67 -0.49 2.43 -1.10
N PHE A 68 -0.59 2.73 -2.39
CA PHE A 68 -0.44 1.71 -3.42
C PHE A 68 0.83 1.96 -4.22
N GLU A 69 1.60 0.89 -4.38
CA GLU A 69 2.83 0.88 -5.13
C GLU A 69 2.88 -0.30 -6.09
N ARG A 70 3.46 -0.10 -7.28
CA ARG A 70 3.57 -1.19 -8.26
C ARG A 70 4.93 -1.87 -8.13
N VAL A 71 4.93 -3.17 -7.90
CA VAL A 71 6.16 -3.94 -7.73
C VAL A 71 6.99 -3.87 -9.00
N GLY A 72 8.21 -3.33 -8.90
CA GLY A 72 9.13 -3.21 -10.02
C GLY A 72 8.92 -1.99 -10.92
N HIS A 73 8.00 -1.09 -10.56
CA HIS A 73 7.80 0.21 -11.22
C HIS A 73 7.80 1.32 -10.15
N GLU A 74 8.52 2.41 -10.39
CA GLU A 74 8.60 3.59 -9.51
C GLU A 74 7.32 4.46 -9.47
N THR A 75 6.16 3.90 -9.86
CA THR A 75 4.92 4.66 -10.06
C THR A 75 3.92 4.44 -8.93
N TYR A 76 3.75 5.48 -8.12
CA TYR A 76 2.85 5.53 -6.97
C TYR A 76 1.41 5.90 -7.39
N TYR A 77 0.41 5.16 -6.88
CA TYR A 77 -1.01 5.50 -7.06
C TYR A 77 -1.67 5.84 -5.72
N LEU A 78 -1.89 7.14 -5.47
CA LEU A 78 -2.69 7.56 -4.31
C LEU A 78 -4.18 7.32 -4.58
N LYS A 79 -4.77 6.31 -3.92
CA LYS A 79 -6.23 6.14 -3.88
C LYS A 79 -6.83 7.07 -2.82
N GLY A 80 -7.02 8.33 -3.19
CA GLY A 80 -7.58 9.32 -2.27
C GLY A 80 -7.91 10.70 -2.83
N GLY A 81 -7.66 10.98 -4.11
CA GLY A 81 -7.97 12.29 -4.71
C GLY A 81 -9.42 12.40 -5.18
N ARG A 82 -10.38 12.62 -4.27
CA ARG A 82 -11.70 13.16 -4.64
C ARG A 82 -11.55 14.69 -4.67
N ARG A 83 -11.56 15.30 -5.85
CA ARG A 83 -11.86 16.73 -6.01
C ARG A 83 -13.31 16.99 -5.62
#